data_AF-A0A1Y1UU16-F1
#
_entry.id   AF-A0A1Y1UU16-F1
#
_cell.length_a   1.000
_cell.length_b   1.000
_cell.length_c   1.000
_cell.angle_alpha   90.00
_cell.angle_beta   90.00
_cell.angle_gamma   90.00
#
_symmetry.space_group_name_H-M   'P 1'
#
loop_
_entity.id
_entity.type
_entity.pdbx_description
1 polymer ?
#
loop_
_entity_poly.entity_id
_entity_poly.type
_entity_poly.pdbx_seq_one_letter_code
_entity_poly.pdbx_strand_id
1 'polypeptide(L)'
;MKLNKYITGLLLLICSTNSAPIIYIKDRCGAKYGNCEAGKCCSKYGWCGKASAYCSISRGCQSEFGICTSSTTTSTKYATTKYTTASASKIQSTPTIISKDFSIVKTNINYKAMNSLNTNPLSNIQWAGFRYSSYGIESSFKYIPNSNSLVNYISKIKNQFYDDTKGAVFLIVGVESNNKYCTFGFPKPKNVSSSLNVKFSDIDEYEDFLKNCDEKGYEVWLQVEPGDNDLVELANIVFDHYGHHPSVKGFGIDCEWWYRYYSSEHHGKPLSDEEAKRIVEAVRKRNSKYTVFAKHWETSYMPPTYRDGMVFVNDSQGFGGNLNRMTEEFQEWARTFPNNPVVFQIGYNADKVIWNKKPIEISKTIADNASKYNNNIGIIWVDFTMKDALENM
;
A
#
# COMPACT_ATOMS: atom_id res chain seq x y z
N MET A 1 60.65 -13.47 -41.21
CA MET A 1 59.92 -13.91 -40.00
C MET A 1 58.84 -12.87 -39.70
N LYS A 2 57.57 -13.29 -39.80
CA LYS A 2 56.33 -12.73 -39.21
C LYS A 2 56.03 -11.22 -39.31
N LEU A 3 55.02 -10.92 -40.13
CA LEU A 3 54.02 -9.85 -39.97
C LEU A 3 53.55 -9.72 -38.51
N ASN A 4 53.35 -8.49 -38.02
CA ASN A 4 52.17 -8.24 -37.20
C ASN A 4 51.65 -6.79 -37.29
N LYS A 5 50.33 -6.72 -37.44
CA LYS A 5 49.46 -5.57 -37.65
C LYS A 5 49.21 -4.84 -36.33
N TYR A 6 49.12 -3.50 -36.37
CA TYR A 6 48.28 -2.75 -35.45
C TYR A 6 47.54 -1.66 -36.24
N ILE A 7 46.28 -1.94 -36.54
CA ILE A 7 45.29 -0.97 -37.04
C ILE A 7 44.66 -0.34 -35.80
N THR A 8 44.83 0.96 -35.65
CA THR A 8 44.15 1.80 -34.66
C THR A 8 42.69 1.99 -35.12
N GLY A 9 41.76 1.27 -34.50
CA GLY A 9 40.32 1.50 -34.64
C GLY A 9 39.82 2.51 -33.61
N LEU A 10 39.62 3.76 -34.04
CA LEU A 10 38.92 4.79 -33.30
C LEU A 10 37.41 4.54 -33.42
N LEU A 11 36.78 4.03 -32.36
CA LEU A 11 35.33 3.84 -32.28
C LEU A 11 34.70 5.13 -31.71
N LEU A 12 34.13 5.95 -32.58
CA LEU A 12 33.27 7.08 -32.22
C LEU A 12 31.92 6.55 -31.73
N LEU A 13 31.66 6.67 -30.42
CA LEU A 13 30.31 6.51 -29.85
C LEU A 13 29.49 7.78 -30.13
N ILE A 14 28.52 7.67 -31.02
CA ILE A 14 27.49 8.69 -31.23
C ILE A 14 26.31 8.31 -30.34
N CYS A 15 26.13 9.02 -29.23
CA CYS A 15 24.97 8.87 -28.36
C CYS A 15 23.84 9.76 -28.91
N SER A 16 22.89 9.17 -29.62
CA SER A 16 21.67 9.86 -30.05
C SER A 16 20.64 9.83 -28.91
N THR A 17 20.49 10.94 -28.20
CA THR A 17 19.41 11.13 -27.22
C THR A 17 18.10 11.42 -27.92
N ASN A 18 17.19 10.44 -27.96
CA ASN A 18 15.79 10.69 -28.28
C ASN A 18 15.08 11.23 -27.03
N SER A 19 14.94 12.55 -26.92
CA SER A 19 14.04 13.17 -25.94
C SER A 19 12.60 12.87 -26.38
N ALA A 20 11.91 12.01 -25.63
CA ALA A 20 10.47 11.80 -25.78
C ALA A 20 9.73 13.13 -25.56
N PRO A 21 8.63 13.38 -26.29
CA PRO A 21 7.87 14.62 -26.14
C PRO A 21 7.28 14.68 -24.74
N ILE A 22 7.58 15.75 -24.00
CA ILE A 22 6.89 16.07 -22.75
C ILE A 22 5.43 16.31 -23.13
N ILE A 23 4.56 15.35 -22.82
CA ILE A 23 3.12 15.55 -22.85
C ILE A 23 2.82 16.60 -21.78
N TYR A 24 2.70 17.85 -22.21
CA TYR A 24 2.25 18.96 -21.38
C TYR A 24 0.77 18.74 -21.07
N ILE A 25 0.48 17.96 -20.03
CA ILE A 25 -0.87 17.81 -19.51
C ILE A 25 -1.21 19.12 -18.80
N LYS A 26 -1.95 19.98 -19.49
CA LYS A 26 -2.27 21.37 -19.14
C LYS A 26 -2.86 21.59 -17.73
N ASP A 27 -3.34 20.53 -17.09
CA ASP A 27 -3.96 20.57 -15.76
C ASP A 27 -3.08 19.96 -14.64
N ARG A 28 -1.84 19.56 -14.94
CA ARG A 28 -0.88 19.06 -13.94
C ARG A 28 0.08 20.17 -13.50
N CYS A 29 0.52 20.10 -12.25
CA CYS A 29 1.49 21.01 -11.66
C CYS A 29 2.35 20.31 -10.61
N GLY A 30 3.43 20.96 -10.18
CA GLY A 30 4.42 20.43 -9.24
C GLY A 30 5.80 20.35 -9.86
N ALA A 31 6.81 19.94 -9.08
CA ALA A 31 8.22 19.94 -9.50
C ALA A 31 8.50 19.24 -10.85
N LYS A 32 7.68 18.24 -11.21
CA LYS A 32 7.78 17.48 -12.48
C LYS A 32 6.97 18.08 -13.63
N TYR A 33 5.96 18.91 -13.35
CA TYR A 33 4.96 19.36 -14.34
C TYR A 33 4.94 20.88 -14.54
N GLY A 34 5.60 21.65 -13.66
CA GLY A 34 5.64 23.10 -13.72
C GLY A 34 4.44 23.77 -13.06
N ASN A 35 4.18 25.01 -13.45
CA ASN A 35 3.20 25.88 -12.81
C ASN A 35 1.82 25.75 -13.45
N CYS A 36 0.78 25.96 -12.65
CA CYS A 36 -0.56 26.18 -13.17
C CYS A 36 -0.67 27.49 -13.96
N GLU A 37 -1.67 27.56 -14.85
CA GLU A 37 -2.03 28.81 -15.51
C GLU A 37 -2.31 29.93 -14.49
N ALA A 38 -2.05 31.18 -14.89
CA ALA A 38 -2.24 32.35 -14.04
C ALA A 38 -3.65 32.38 -13.42
N GLY A 39 -3.71 32.58 -12.10
CA GLY A 39 -4.97 32.59 -11.35
C GLY A 39 -5.48 31.21 -10.92
N LYS A 40 -4.70 30.13 -11.10
CA LYS A 40 -4.99 28.78 -10.58
C LYS A 40 -3.99 28.37 -9.49
N CYS A 41 -4.41 27.43 -8.67
CA CYS A 41 -3.71 26.89 -7.53
C CYS A 41 -3.22 25.48 -7.84
N CYS A 42 -2.04 25.12 -7.34
CA CYS A 42 -1.53 23.77 -7.46
C CYS A 42 -1.87 22.97 -6.20
N SER A 43 -2.76 21.98 -6.30
CA SER A 43 -3.10 21.12 -5.17
C SER A 43 -1.93 20.24 -4.73
N LYS A 44 -1.97 19.68 -3.51
CA LYS A 44 -0.96 18.70 -3.05
C LYS A 44 -0.82 17.47 -3.95
N TYR A 45 -1.86 17.18 -4.73
CA TYR A 45 -1.90 16.03 -5.64
C TYR A 45 -1.37 16.35 -7.05
N GLY A 46 -0.82 17.55 -7.26
CA GLY A 46 -0.22 17.96 -8.52
C GLY A 46 -1.24 18.27 -9.62
N TRP A 47 -2.40 18.82 -9.25
CA TRP A 47 -3.47 19.26 -10.16
C TRP A 47 -3.79 20.73 -10.01
N CYS A 48 -4.08 21.39 -11.12
CA CYS A 48 -4.46 22.79 -11.20
C CYS A 48 -5.96 23.02 -11.01
N GLY A 49 -6.33 23.97 -10.15
CA GLY A 49 -7.73 24.34 -9.93
C GLY A 49 -7.92 25.64 -9.16
N LYS A 50 -9.16 26.11 -9.00
CA LYS A 50 -9.49 27.37 -8.28
C LYS A 50 -10.26 27.17 -6.98
N ALA A 51 -10.73 25.96 -6.71
CA ALA A 51 -11.50 25.67 -5.49
C ALA A 51 -10.58 25.56 -4.27
N SER A 52 -11.14 25.70 -3.06
CA SER A 52 -10.38 25.61 -1.80
C SER A 52 -9.62 24.29 -1.63
N ALA A 53 -10.10 23.19 -2.22
CA ALA A 53 -9.38 21.92 -2.26
C ALA A 53 -8.02 22.00 -2.98
N TYR A 54 -7.86 22.95 -3.90
CA TYR A 54 -6.63 23.21 -4.64
C TYR A 54 -5.82 24.34 -4.02
N CYS A 55 -6.49 25.38 -3.53
CA CYS A 55 -5.85 26.62 -3.11
C CYS A 55 -5.47 26.69 -1.65
N SER A 56 -6.13 25.91 -0.77
CA SER A 56 -5.89 26.05 0.67
C SER A 56 -4.51 25.54 1.04
N ILE A 57 -3.70 26.39 1.68
CA ILE A 57 -2.40 25.99 2.24
C ILE A 57 -2.58 24.84 3.23
N SER A 58 -3.63 24.89 4.05
CA SER A 58 -3.98 23.81 5.00
C SER A 58 -4.39 22.49 4.33
N ARG A 59 -4.65 22.49 3.03
CA ARG A 59 -4.93 21.28 2.23
C ARG A 59 -3.74 20.90 1.32
N GLY A 60 -2.58 21.51 1.55
CA GLY A 60 -1.32 21.22 0.88
C GLY A 60 -1.19 21.87 -0.50
N CYS A 61 -1.80 23.03 -0.72
CA CYS A 61 -1.51 23.80 -1.93
C CYS A 61 0.00 24.07 -2.05
N GLN A 62 0.59 23.72 -3.21
CA GLN A 62 2.01 23.87 -3.51
C GLN A 62 2.27 25.28 -4.05
N SER A 63 2.68 26.20 -3.17
CA SER A 63 2.81 27.63 -3.47
C SER A 63 3.89 27.99 -4.50
N GLU A 64 4.85 27.09 -4.74
CA GLU A 64 5.87 27.27 -5.79
C GLU A 64 5.30 27.05 -7.20
N PHE A 65 4.16 26.34 -7.32
CA PHE A 65 3.57 25.92 -8.59
C PHE A 65 2.17 26.47 -8.86
N GLY A 66 1.65 27.32 -7.96
CA GLY A 66 0.35 27.98 -8.11
C GLY A 66 0.04 28.93 -6.97
N ILE A 67 -1.09 29.63 -7.05
CA ILE A 67 -1.45 30.67 -6.05
C ILE A 67 -2.18 30.02 -4.87
N CYS A 68 -1.57 29.99 -3.70
CA CYS A 68 -2.18 29.41 -2.50
C CYS A 68 -2.78 30.46 -1.57
N THR A 69 -3.87 30.12 -0.88
CA THR A 69 -4.55 30.98 0.10
C THR A 69 -4.44 30.40 1.50
N SER A 70 -4.07 31.22 2.49
CA SER A 70 -4.13 30.86 3.90
C SER A 70 -5.58 30.93 4.39
N SER A 71 -6.05 29.87 5.05
CA SER A 71 -7.35 29.87 5.73
C SER A 71 -7.27 30.66 7.04
N THR A 72 -7.04 31.97 6.94
CA THR A 72 -7.19 32.88 8.07
C THR A 72 -8.25 33.90 7.69
N THR A 73 -9.35 33.87 8.43
CA THR A 73 -10.38 34.90 8.44
C THR A 73 -9.70 36.26 8.60
N THR A 74 -9.57 37.03 7.53
CA THR A 74 -9.31 38.47 7.63
C THR A 74 -10.34 39.17 6.77
N SER A 75 -11.25 39.82 7.49
CA SER A 75 -12.17 40.81 7.00
C SER A 75 -11.42 41.85 6.16
N THR A 76 -11.50 41.74 4.84
CA THR A 76 -11.35 42.92 3.99
C THR A 76 -12.67 43.67 4.05
N LYS A 77 -12.70 44.72 4.87
CA LYS A 77 -13.68 45.80 4.77
C LYS A 77 -13.70 46.30 3.32
N TYR A 78 -14.70 45.90 2.56
CA TYR A 78 -15.20 46.67 1.44
C TYR A 78 -16.57 47.23 1.80
N ALA A 79 -16.71 48.50 1.47
CA ALA A 79 -17.69 49.43 1.97
C ALA A 79 -19.14 48.95 1.82
N THR A 80 -19.89 49.23 2.87
CA THR A 80 -21.35 49.16 2.96
C THR A 80 -21.99 49.93 1.82
N THR A 81 -22.80 49.26 0.99
CA THR A 81 -23.95 49.89 0.35
C THR A 81 -25.17 49.04 0.64
N LYS A 82 -26.07 49.62 1.45
CA LYS A 82 -27.40 49.10 1.80
C LYS A 82 -28.18 48.81 0.53
N TYR A 83 -28.75 47.62 0.39
CA TYR A 83 -30.09 47.46 -0.19
C TYR A 83 -30.86 46.33 0.50
N THR A 84 -32.15 46.60 0.59
CA THR A 84 -33.23 46.00 1.37
C THR A 84 -33.66 44.61 0.93
N THR A 85 -34.22 43.87 1.89
CA THR A 85 -34.96 42.61 1.76
C THR A 85 -36.10 42.68 0.73
N ALA A 86 -36.22 41.64 -0.11
CA ALA A 86 -37.48 41.25 -0.73
C ALA A 86 -37.51 39.73 -0.99
N SER A 87 -38.70 39.19 -0.84
CA SER A 87 -39.10 37.81 -0.60
C SER A 87 -38.93 36.84 -1.78
N ALA A 88 -39.04 35.56 -1.43
CA ALA A 88 -39.13 34.41 -2.32
C ALA A 88 -40.19 34.54 -3.43
N SER A 89 -39.87 34.01 -4.61
CA SER A 89 -40.87 33.55 -5.57
C SER A 89 -40.38 32.31 -6.31
N LYS A 90 -41.36 31.61 -6.87
CA LYS A 90 -41.44 30.21 -7.25
C LYS A 90 -41.38 30.10 -8.79
N ILE A 91 -41.18 28.86 -9.28
CA ILE A 91 -41.51 28.30 -10.62
C ILE A 91 -40.59 28.68 -11.81
N GLN A 92 -39.99 27.70 -12.51
CA GLN A 92 -40.58 26.93 -13.63
C GLN A 92 -39.51 26.41 -14.62
N SER A 93 -39.84 25.27 -15.23
CA SER A 93 -39.07 24.43 -16.14
C SER A 93 -39.01 24.90 -17.61
N THR A 94 -37.92 24.49 -18.30
CA THR A 94 -37.73 24.24 -19.77
C THR A 94 -37.72 25.46 -20.73
N PRO A 95 -37.11 25.40 -21.95
CA PRO A 95 -36.68 24.22 -22.73
C PRO A 95 -35.28 24.27 -23.43
N THR A 96 -34.96 23.11 -24.00
CA THR A 96 -33.90 22.69 -24.93
C THR A 96 -33.58 23.65 -26.09
N ILE A 97 -32.29 23.76 -26.46
CA ILE A 97 -31.85 24.10 -27.82
C ILE A 97 -30.81 23.09 -28.31
N ILE A 98 -31.11 22.57 -29.49
CA ILE A 98 -30.36 21.63 -30.33
C ILE A 98 -29.18 22.36 -30.99
N SER A 99 -28.01 21.71 -31.09
CA SER A 99 -27.10 21.97 -32.20
C SER A 99 -26.67 20.64 -32.83
N LYS A 100 -26.69 20.65 -34.15
CA LYS A 100 -26.53 19.52 -35.05
C LYS A 100 -25.06 19.27 -35.39
N ASP A 101 -24.84 18.05 -35.87
CA ASP A 101 -23.74 17.59 -36.73
C ASP A 101 -22.42 17.16 -36.06
N PHE A 102 -22.38 15.88 -35.70
CA PHE A 102 -21.19 15.04 -35.88
C PHE A 102 -21.61 13.66 -36.41
N SER A 103 -21.22 13.38 -37.66
CA SER A 103 -21.45 12.12 -38.36
C SER A 103 -20.48 11.04 -37.85
N ILE A 104 -20.99 10.08 -37.07
CA ILE A 104 -20.24 8.89 -36.66
C ILE A 104 -20.49 7.78 -37.69
N VAL A 105 -19.39 7.31 -38.29
CA VAL A 105 -19.33 6.10 -39.12
C VAL A 105 -19.79 4.91 -38.29
N LYS A 106 -20.94 4.32 -38.63
CA LYS A 106 -21.43 3.08 -38.02
C LYS A 106 -20.67 1.89 -38.61
N THR A 107 -19.66 1.39 -37.90
CA THR A 107 -19.23 0.00 -38.04
C THR A 107 -20.04 -0.85 -37.07
N ASN A 108 -20.87 -1.75 -37.60
CA ASN A 108 -21.64 -2.73 -36.85
C ASN A 108 -20.68 -3.75 -36.20
N ILE A 109 -20.25 -3.51 -34.96
CA ILE A 109 -19.67 -4.56 -34.14
C ILE A 109 -20.82 -5.34 -33.50
N ASN A 110 -20.92 -6.61 -33.88
CA ASN A 110 -21.94 -7.53 -33.41
C ASN A 110 -21.63 -7.92 -31.95
N TYR A 111 -22.33 -7.31 -30.99
CA TYR A 111 -22.17 -7.51 -29.54
C TYR A 111 -22.42 -8.95 -29.05
N LYS A 112 -22.80 -9.88 -29.94
CA LYS A 112 -22.98 -11.31 -29.62
C LYS A 112 -21.70 -12.16 -29.66
N ALA A 113 -20.56 -11.62 -30.10
CA ALA A 113 -19.29 -12.37 -30.18
C ALA A 113 -18.31 -12.12 -29.02
N MET A 114 -18.67 -11.34 -27.99
CA MET A 114 -17.84 -11.15 -26.78
C MET A 114 -18.23 -12.04 -25.59
N ASN A 115 -19.12 -13.02 -25.78
CA ASN A 115 -19.52 -13.98 -24.73
C ASN A 115 -18.96 -15.40 -24.93
N SER A 116 -17.84 -15.57 -25.65
CA SER A 116 -17.18 -16.88 -25.79
C SER A 116 -15.69 -16.88 -25.50
N LEU A 117 -15.20 -15.96 -24.67
CA LEU A 117 -13.98 -16.19 -23.91
C LEU A 117 -14.41 -16.68 -22.53
N ASN A 118 -14.58 -17.99 -22.44
CA ASN A 118 -14.64 -18.72 -21.20
C ASN A 118 -13.22 -18.72 -20.60
N THR A 119 -12.73 -17.55 -20.18
CA THR A 119 -11.63 -17.49 -19.23
C THR A 119 -12.29 -17.54 -17.86
N ASN A 120 -12.26 -18.70 -17.21
CA ASN A 120 -12.30 -18.69 -15.75
C ASN A 120 -11.34 -17.56 -15.31
N PRO A 121 -11.76 -16.58 -14.49
CA PRO A 121 -10.81 -15.61 -13.99
C PRO A 121 -9.70 -16.42 -13.34
N LEU A 122 -8.49 -16.34 -13.89
CA LEU A 122 -7.31 -16.93 -13.28
C LEU A 122 -7.31 -16.45 -11.83
N SER A 123 -7.28 -17.37 -10.87
CA SER A 123 -7.24 -17.06 -9.45
C SER A 123 -6.06 -16.13 -9.19
N ASN A 124 -6.37 -14.85 -9.05
CA ASN A 124 -5.42 -13.74 -8.91
C ASN A 124 -5.09 -13.49 -7.43
N ILE A 125 -5.95 -13.95 -6.52
CA ILE A 125 -5.77 -13.85 -5.07
C ILE A 125 -5.01 -15.09 -4.60
N GLN A 126 -3.69 -14.95 -4.55
CA GLN A 126 -2.76 -15.96 -4.06
C GLN A 126 -2.89 -16.16 -2.55
N TRP A 127 -3.09 -15.06 -1.80
CA TRP A 127 -3.11 -15.07 -0.35
C TRP A 127 -4.34 -14.37 0.21
N ALA A 128 -4.95 -14.97 1.22
CA ALA A 128 -5.99 -14.34 2.01
C ALA A 128 -5.87 -14.72 3.49
N GLY A 129 -6.08 -13.76 4.37
CA GLY A 129 -6.08 -13.97 5.81
C GLY A 129 -5.96 -12.64 6.54
N PHE A 130 -5.11 -12.57 7.56
CA PHE A 130 -5.05 -11.37 8.40
C PHE A 130 -3.68 -11.01 8.97
N ARG A 131 -3.52 -9.74 9.30
CA ARG A 131 -2.43 -9.24 10.14
C ARG A 131 -2.75 -9.58 11.58
N TYR A 132 -1.87 -10.28 12.28
CA TYR A 132 -2.07 -10.66 13.68
C TYR A 132 -1.07 -9.96 14.60
N SER A 133 -1.57 -9.09 15.47
CA SER A 133 -0.92 -8.63 16.70
C SER A 133 -1.82 -8.92 17.89
N SER A 134 -1.23 -9.24 19.04
CA SER A 134 -1.98 -9.48 20.29
C SER A 134 -2.86 -8.27 20.66
N TYR A 135 -2.31 -7.05 20.52
CA TYR A 135 -3.03 -5.82 20.85
C TYR A 135 -4.18 -5.50 19.88
N GLY A 136 -4.02 -5.77 18.58
CA GLY A 136 -5.06 -5.53 17.59
C GLY A 136 -6.23 -6.50 17.76
N ILE A 137 -5.92 -7.78 17.99
CA ILE A 137 -6.92 -8.81 18.28
C ILE A 137 -7.65 -8.53 19.59
N GLU A 138 -6.94 -8.22 20.67
CA GLU A 138 -7.56 -7.89 21.95
C GLU A 138 -8.47 -6.65 21.84
N SER A 139 -8.02 -5.62 21.10
CA SER A 139 -8.85 -4.44 20.82
C SER A 139 -10.16 -4.80 20.10
N SER A 140 -10.09 -5.73 19.13
CA SER A 140 -11.24 -6.15 18.33
C SER A 140 -12.21 -7.07 19.09
N PHE A 141 -11.69 -8.10 19.77
CA PHE A 141 -12.48 -9.14 20.42
C PHE A 141 -12.77 -8.88 21.90
N LYS A 142 -12.06 -7.94 22.54
CA LYS A 142 -12.03 -7.67 23.99
C LYS A 142 -11.35 -8.76 24.84
N TYR A 143 -10.73 -9.71 24.17
CA TYR A 143 -9.87 -10.77 24.70
C TYR A 143 -9.02 -11.31 23.54
N ILE A 144 -8.01 -12.12 23.82
CA ILE A 144 -7.25 -12.83 22.77
C ILE A 144 -7.86 -14.23 22.62
N PRO A 145 -8.51 -14.56 21.48
CA PRO A 145 -8.98 -15.91 21.22
C PRO A 145 -7.81 -16.90 21.21
N ASN A 146 -8.08 -18.15 21.60
CA ASN A 146 -7.04 -19.18 21.57
C ASN A 146 -6.55 -19.47 20.13
N SER A 147 -5.39 -20.10 20.02
CA SER A 147 -4.76 -20.41 18.73
C SER A 147 -5.66 -21.19 17.78
N ASN A 148 -6.49 -22.12 18.27
CA ASN A 148 -7.46 -22.86 17.43
C ASN A 148 -8.51 -21.95 16.81
N SER A 149 -9.05 -21.00 17.57
CA SER A 149 -9.99 -20.00 17.06
C SER A 149 -9.33 -19.10 16.01
N LEU A 150 -8.12 -18.62 16.28
CA LEU A 150 -7.37 -17.76 15.36
C LEU A 150 -7.09 -18.44 14.02
N VAL A 151 -6.66 -19.72 14.01
CA VAL A 151 -6.43 -20.44 12.75
C VAL A 151 -7.72 -20.77 11.99
N ASN A 152 -8.85 -20.93 12.70
CA ASN A 152 -10.16 -21.08 12.06
C ASN A 152 -10.61 -19.78 11.36
N TYR A 153 -10.24 -18.62 11.89
CA TYR A 153 -10.53 -17.34 11.23
C TYR A 153 -9.79 -17.21 9.90
N ILE A 154 -8.57 -17.73 9.79
CA ILE A 154 -7.83 -17.80 8.51
C ILE A 154 -8.68 -18.56 7.48
N SER A 155 -9.17 -19.76 7.81
CA SER A 155 -10.05 -20.51 6.90
C SER A 155 -11.33 -19.76 6.56
N LYS A 156 -11.96 -19.09 7.53
CA LYS A 156 -13.19 -18.32 7.30
C LYS A 156 -12.98 -17.19 6.30
N ILE A 157 -11.79 -16.56 6.28
CA ILE A 157 -11.42 -15.52 5.31
C ILE A 157 -11.04 -16.14 3.97
N LYS A 158 -10.08 -17.09 3.93
CA LYS A 158 -9.57 -17.61 2.65
C LYS A 158 -10.63 -18.35 1.83
N ASN A 159 -11.58 -19.01 2.48
CA ASN A 159 -12.65 -19.75 1.79
C ASN A 159 -13.69 -18.85 1.11
N GLN A 160 -13.58 -17.52 1.24
CA GLN A 160 -14.44 -16.56 0.55
C GLN A 160 -13.96 -16.23 -0.86
N PHE A 161 -12.75 -16.69 -1.22
CA PHE A 161 -12.08 -16.44 -2.49
C PHE A 161 -12.05 -17.70 -3.35
N TYR A 162 -10.89 -18.09 -3.90
CA TYR A 162 -10.75 -19.23 -4.80
C TYR A 162 -10.23 -20.46 -4.04
N ASP A 163 -10.48 -21.67 -4.58
CA ASP A 163 -10.08 -22.93 -3.94
C ASP A 163 -8.56 -23.02 -3.69
N ASP A 164 -7.76 -22.44 -4.58
CA ASP A 164 -6.30 -22.39 -4.52
C ASP A 164 -5.75 -21.19 -3.73
N THR A 165 -6.62 -20.28 -3.24
CA THR A 165 -6.20 -19.18 -2.37
C THR A 165 -5.58 -19.74 -1.09
N LYS A 166 -4.35 -19.34 -0.79
CA LYS A 166 -3.60 -19.78 0.38
C LYS A 166 -3.99 -18.97 1.61
N GLY A 167 -4.08 -19.65 2.76
CA GLY A 167 -4.25 -18.97 4.04
C GLY A 167 -2.95 -18.30 4.45
N ALA A 168 -2.97 -16.99 4.69
CA ALA A 168 -1.78 -16.20 4.98
C ALA A 168 -1.94 -15.31 6.22
N VAL A 169 -0.86 -15.14 6.97
CA VAL A 169 -0.83 -14.30 8.17
C VAL A 169 0.42 -13.41 8.17
N PHE A 170 0.23 -12.13 8.45
CA PHE A 170 1.32 -11.22 8.80
C PHE A 170 1.37 -11.12 10.32
N LEU A 171 2.20 -11.93 10.95
CA LEU A 171 2.31 -12.04 12.40
C LEU A 171 3.28 -10.97 12.92
N ILE A 172 2.78 -10.05 13.73
CA ILE A 172 3.58 -8.99 14.33
C ILE A 172 4.29 -9.54 15.56
N VAL A 173 5.52 -10.01 15.37
CA VAL A 173 6.33 -10.59 16.45
C VAL A 173 7.15 -9.55 17.21
N GLY A 174 7.36 -8.38 16.62
CA GLY A 174 8.05 -7.24 17.22
C GLY A 174 7.28 -5.94 17.01
N VAL A 175 7.06 -5.18 18.08
CA VAL A 175 6.26 -3.95 18.12
C VAL A 175 7.15 -2.77 18.48
N GLU A 176 6.95 -1.62 17.83
CA GLU A 176 7.72 -0.42 18.16
C GLU A 176 7.33 0.07 19.56
N SER A 177 8.33 0.49 20.34
CA SER A 177 8.08 1.09 21.65
C SER A 177 9.12 2.15 21.99
N ASN A 178 8.65 3.20 22.66
CA ASN A 178 9.46 4.32 23.11
C ASN A 178 10.32 4.94 21.98
N ASN A 179 9.73 5.06 20.80
CA ASN A 179 10.25 5.74 19.60
C ASN A 179 11.48 5.12 18.92
N LYS A 180 12.07 4.07 19.49
CA LYS A 180 13.33 3.50 19.00
C LYS A 180 13.50 2.00 19.25
N TYR A 181 12.70 1.39 20.13
CA TYR A 181 12.87 -0.02 20.46
C TYR A 181 11.94 -0.89 19.63
N CYS A 182 12.40 -2.09 19.26
CA CYS A 182 11.55 -3.18 18.83
C CYS A 182 11.36 -4.13 20.04
N THR A 183 10.14 -4.23 20.56
CA THR A 183 9.78 -5.12 21.66
C THR A 183 9.20 -6.41 21.10
N PHE A 184 9.89 -7.51 21.34
CA PHE A 184 9.46 -8.85 20.91
C PHE A 184 8.52 -9.50 21.91
N GLY A 185 7.47 -10.14 21.41
CA GLY A 185 6.50 -10.93 22.19
C GLY A 185 7.01 -12.33 22.58
N PHE A 186 8.33 -12.48 22.79
CA PHE A 186 8.96 -13.75 23.16
C PHE A 186 10.24 -13.56 23.99
N PRO A 187 10.69 -14.61 24.72
CA PRO A 187 11.91 -14.59 25.54
C PRO A 187 13.19 -14.28 24.78
N LYS A 188 14.11 -13.56 25.43
CA LYS A 188 15.40 -13.17 24.86
C LYS A 188 16.23 -14.40 24.40
N PRO A 189 16.61 -14.49 23.10
CA PRO A 189 17.56 -15.49 22.63
C PRO A 189 18.97 -15.29 23.21
N LYS A 190 19.76 -16.37 23.29
CA LYS A 190 21.07 -16.37 23.98
C LYS A 190 22.09 -15.36 23.40
N ASN A 191 22.08 -15.14 22.09
CA ASN A 191 23.16 -14.43 21.38
C ASN A 191 22.77 -13.02 20.89
N VAL A 192 21.80 -12.38 21.53
CA VAL A 192 21.38 -11.02 21.13
C VAL A 192 22.36 -9.97 21.65
N SER A 193 22.91 -9.16 20.73
CA SER A 193 23.81 -8.05 21.06
C SER A 193 23.15 -7.03 21.99
N SER A 194 23.89 -6.56 23.00
CA SER A 194 23.45 -5.49 23.89
C SER A 194 23.42 -4.10 23.25
N SER A 195 23.97 -3.95 22.04
CA SER A 195 23.97 -2.68 21.30
C SER A 195 22.65 -2.40 20.58
N LEU A 196 21.76 -3.39 20.47
CA LEU A 196 20.49 -3.27 19.78
C LEU A 196 19.44 -2.61 20.68
N ASN A 197 18.57 -1.79 20.08
CA ASN A 197 17.40 -1.23 20.73
C ASN A 197 16.26 -2.27 20.73
N VAL A 198 16.44 -3.39 21.41
CA VAL A 198 15.44 -4.47 21.48
C VAL A 198 15.05 -4.78 22.91
N LYS A 199 13.79 -5.19 23.09
CA LYS A 199 13.24 -5.70 24.36
C LYS A 199 12.54 -7.03 24.10
N PHE A 200 12.36 -7.80 25.16
CA PHE A 200 11.80 -9.15 25.09
C PHE A 200 10.77 -9.32 26.21
N SER A 201 9.69 -10.02 25.90
CA SER A 201 8.74 -10.55 26.87
C SER A 201 9.35 -11.75 27.59
N ASP A 202 8.92 -12.04 28.82
CA ASP A 202 9.26 -13.29 29.50
C ASP A 202 8.37 -14.46 29.06
N ILE A 203 7.31 -14.18 28.28
CA ILE A 203 6.32 -15.14 27.79
C ILE A 203 6.40 -15.19 26.27
N ASP A 204 6.30 -16.40 25.72
CA ASP A 204 6.13 -16.61 24.28
C ASP A 204 4.64 -16.48 23.91
N GLU A 205 4.31 -15.49 23.09
CA GLU A 205 2.93 -15.22 22.68
C GLU A 205 2.46 -16.05 21.48
N TYR A 206 3.37 -16.65 20.70
CA TYR A 206 3.05 -17.08 19.33
C TYR A 206 3.36 -18.54 18.98
N GLU A 207 4.12 -19.27 19.81
CA GLU A 207 4.51 -20.66 19.53
C GLU A 207 3.29 -21.57 19.24
N ASP A 208 2.26 -21.52 20.10
CA ASP A 208 1.04 -22.32 19.93
C ASP A 208 0.27 -21.96 18.64
N PHE A 209 0.30 -20.69 18.24
CA PHE A 209 -0.34 -20.23 17.01
C PHE A 209 0.41 -20.73 15.78
N LEU A 210 1.74 -20.60 15.78
CA LEU A 210 2.59 -21.05 14.68
C LEU A 210 2.52 -22.57 14.49
N LYS A 211 2.50 -23.34 15.58
CA LYS A 211 2.27 -24.80 15.52
C LYS A 211 0.94 -25.14 14.85
N ASN A 212 -0.13 -24.43 15.19
CA ASN A 212 -1.42 -24.63 14.54
C ASN A 212 -1.41 -24.22 13.06
N CYS A 213 -0.65 -23.18 12.69
CA CYS A 213 -0.43 -22.83 11.29
C CYS A 213 0.33 -23.92 10.53
N ASP A 214 1.32 -24.59 11.16
CA ASP A 214 2.04 -25.72 10.57
C ASP A 214 1.09 -26.87 10.24
N GLU A 215 0.23 -27.24 11.19
CA GLU A 215 -0.75 -28.33 11.03
C GLU A 215 -1.76 -28.05 9.91
N LYS A 216 -2.08 -26.77 9.66
CA LYS A 216 -3.03 -26.35 8.63
C LYS A 216 -2.38 -25.98 7.29
N GLY A 217 -1.05 -25.94 7.23
CA GLY A 217 -0.31 -25.54 6.03
C GLY A 217 -0.52 -24.07 5.65
N TYR A 218 -0.76 -23.19 6.63
CA TYR A 218 -0.86 -21.75 6.40
C TYR A 218 0.51 -21.11 6.26
N GLU A 219 0.56 -19.97 5.56
CA GLU A 219 1.79 -19.24 5.27
C GLU A 219 1.91 -18.02 6.19
N VAL A 220 3.00 -17.94 6.96
CA VAL A 220 3.22 -16.88 7.95
C VAL A 220 4.46 -16.07 7.62
N TRP A 221 4.32 -14.75 7.60
CA TRP A 221 5.46 -13.83 7.60
C TRP A 221 5.59 -13.20 8.98
N LEU A 222 6.81 -13.26 9.51
CA LEU A 222 7.14 -12.72 10.82
C LEU A 222 7.50 -11.25 10.65
N GLN A 223 6.53 -10.37 10.90
CA GLN A 223 6.67 -8.92 10.76
C GLN A 223 7.25 -8.32 12.05
N VAL A 224 8.10 -7.31 11.88
CA VAL A 224 8.51 -6.40 12.94
C VAL A 224 8.15 -4.95 12.62
N GLU A 225 7.85 -4.19 13.66
CA GLU A 225 7.90 -2.73 13.70
C GLU A 225 9.29 -2.34 14.25
N PRO A 226 10.26 -1.99 13.36
CA PRO A 226 11.68 -2.16 13.70
C PRO A 226 12.28 -1.22 14.75
N GLY A 227 11.69 -0.05 14.97
CA GLY A 227 12.35 1.03 15.69
C GLY A 227 13.68 1.45 15.02
N ASP A 228 14.66 1.82 15.83
CA ASP A 228 15.99 2.26 15.38
C ASP A 228 16.99 1.10 15.40
N ASN A 229 16.67 0.02 14.68
CA ASN A 229 17.47 -1.20 14.62
C ASN A 229 17.89 -1.57 13.20
N ASP A 230 18.95 -2.37 13.12
CA ASP A 230 19.37 -3.02 11.89
C ASP A 230 18.40 -4.15 11.52
N LEU A 231 17.85 -4.10 10.31
CA LEU A 231 16.83 -5.06 9.85
C LEU A 231 17.36 -6.49 9.69
N VAL A 232 18.66 -6.68 9.39
CA VAL A 232 19.25 -8.03 9.31
C VAL A 232 19.39 -8.64 10.69
N GLU A 233 19.80 -7.84 11.69
CA GLU A 233 19.86 -8.29 13.08
C GLU A 233 18.47 -8.68 13.60
N LEU A 234 17.43 -7.89 13.33
CA LEU A 234 16.06 -8.26 13.71
C LEU A 234 15.59 -9.54 13.01
N ALA A 235 15.86 -9.70 11.71
CA ALA A 235 15.50 -10.92 10.98
C ALA A 235 16.20 -12.16 11.59
N ASN A 236 17.48 -12.05 11.96
CA ASN A 236 18.22 -13.14 12.60
C ASN A 236 17.59 -13.51 13.96
N ILE A 237 17.28 -12.52 14.81
CA ILE A 237 16.63 -12.75 16.12
C ILE A 237 15.31 -13.50 15.94
N VAL A 238 14.47 -13.03 15.01
CA VAL A 238 13.16 -13.60 14.73
C VAL A 238 13.27 -15.04 14.20
N PHE A 239 14.20 -15.31 13.29
CA PHE A 239 14.39 -16.65 12.73
C PHE A 239 15.15 -17.61 13.63
N ASP A 240 15.98 -17.13 14.55
CA ASP A 240 16.57 -17.97 15.59
C ASP A 240 15.51 -18.47 16.55
N HIS A 241 14.43 -17.69 16.76
CA HIS A 241 13.36 -18.05 17.67
C HIS A 241 12.24 -18.85 17.00
N TYR A 242 11.68 -18.40 15.87
CA TYR A 242 10.53 -19.04 15.21
C TYR A 242 10.83 -19.67 13.85
N GLY A 243 12.07 -19.62 13.37
CA GLY A 243 12.41 -20.08 12.02
C GLY A 243 12.30 -21.59 11.81
N HIS A 244 12.09 -22.38 12.87
CA HIS A 244 11.88 -23.83 12.82
C HIS A 244 10.49 -24.22 12.30
N HIS A 245 9.51 -23.31 12.36
CA HIS A 245 8.14 -23.58 11.91
C HIS A 245 8.04 -23.65 10.38
N PRO A 246 7.58 -24.77 9.77
CA PRO A 246 7.40 -24.87 8.32
C PRO A 246 6.36 -23.91 7.73
N SER A 247 5.43 -23.39 8.54
CA SER A 247 4.49 -22.34 8.16
C SER A 247 5.18 -21.00 7.87
N VAL A 248 6.35 -20.74 8.47
CA VAL A 248 7.11 -19.50 8.25
C VAL A 248 7.63 -19.45 6.82
N LYS A 249 7.26 -18.37 6.10
CA LYS A 249 7.66 -18.11 4.72
C LYS A 249 8.61 -16.93 4.57
N GLY A 250 8.85 -16.17 5.63
CA GLY A 250 9.76 -15.04 5.54
C GLY A 250 9.64 -14.01 6.63
N PHE A 251 10.23 -12.85 6.33
CA PHE A 251 10.34 -11.71 7.23
C PHE A 251 9.53 -10.53 6.69
N GLY A 252 8.93 -9.76 7.59
CA GLY A 252 8.13 -8.58 7.26
C GLY A 252 8.67 -7.32 7.89
N ILE A 253 8.71 -6.23 7.12
CA ILE A 253 9.20 -4.93 7.57
C ILE A 253 8.07 -3.92 7.50
N ASP A 254 7.72 -3.34 8.65
CA ASP A 254 6.87 -2.16 8.72
C ASP A 254 7.73 -0.89 8.55
N CYS A 255 7.74 -0.31 7.35
CA CYS A 255 8.67 0.77 7.03
C CYS A 255 8.31 2.09 7.75
N GLU A 256 7.04 2.27 8.13
CA GLU A 256 6.60 3.44 8.92
C GLU A 256 7.35 3.51 10.25
N TRP A 257 7.57 2.34 10.86
CA TRP A 257 8.14 2.20 12.20
C TRP A 257 9.66 2.00 12.18
N TRP A 258 10.29 1.96 11.00
CA TRP A 258 11.73 1.85 10.88
C TRP A 258 12.38 3.21 10.81
N TYR A 259 13.19 3.54 11.82
CA TYR A 259 13.72 4.90 12.01
C TYR A 259 12.59 5.93 11.86
N ARG A 260 11.52 5.79 12.64
CA ARG A 260 10.28 6.57 12.53
C ARG A 260 10.54 8.07 12.33
N TYR A 261 11.52 8.60 13.05
CA TYR A 261 11.90 10.02 13.07
C TYR A 261 12.95 10.44 12.02
N TYR A 262 13.17 9.61 11.00
CA TYR A 262 14.09 9.92 9.90
C TYR A 262 13.73 11.22 9.16
N SER A 263 12.43 11.53 9.08
CA SER A 263 11.91 12.79 8.56
C SER A 263 11.01 13.49 9.60
N SER A 264 10.74 14.78 9.37
CA SER A 264 9.80 15.57 10.18
C SER A 264 8.35 15.09 10.09
N GLU A 265 8.02 14.29 9.09
CA GLU A 265 6.67 13.72 8.91
C GLU A 265 6.46 12.47 9.77
N HIS A 266 7.54 11.89 10.29
CA HIS A 266 7.52 10.71 11.14
C HIS A 266 6.94 9.46 10.48
N HIS A 267 7.17 9.33 9.17
CA HIS A 267 6.74 8.22 8.31
C HIS A 267 7.83 7.14 8.16
N GLY A 268 8.87 7.16 9.00
CA GLY A 268 9.98 6.24 8.88
C GLY A 268 10.98 6.59 7.77
N LYS A 269 11.93 5.69 7.58
CA LYS A 269 13.00 5.79 6.58
C LYS A 269 12.64 4.96 5.34
N PRO A 270 12.71 5.54 4.12
CA PRO A 270 12.60 4.78 2.88
C PRO A 270 13.64 3.65 2.78
N LEU A 271 13.22 2.47 2.36
CA LEU A 271 14.10 1.33 2.16
C LEU A 271 14.89 1.48 0.85
N SER A 272 16.22 1.54 0.92
CA SER A 272 17.07 1.60 -0.29
C SER A 272 17.21 0.24 -0.97
N ASP A 273 17.69 0.24 -2.22
CA ASP A 273 17.97 -0.98 -2.97
C ASP A 273 19.08 -1.82 -2.31
N GLU A 274 20.14 -1.17 -1.81
CA GLU A 274 21.24 -1.83 -1.11
C GLU A 274 20.78 -2.49 0.18
N GLU A 275 19.92 -1.82 0.95
CA GLU A 275 19.38 -2.36 2.20
C GLU A 275 18.43 -3.52 1.92
N ALA A 276 17.52 -3.37 0.96
CA ALA A 276 16.62 -4.44 0.55
C ALA A 276 17.38 -5.69 0.10
N LYS A 277 18.41 -5.51 -0.74
CA LYS A 277 19.29 -6.60 -1.17
C LYS A 277 19.97 -7.28 0.01
N ARG A 278 20.57 -6.50 0.92
CA ARG A 278 21.27 -7.03 2.11
C ARG A 278 20.33 -7.89 2.97
N ILE A 279 19.09 -7.45 3.16
CA ILE A 279 18.09 -8.16 3.96
C ILE A 279 17.62 -9.43 3.25
N VAL A 280 17.29 -9.36 1.96
CA VAL A 280 16.87 -10.52 1.17
C VAL A 280 17.96 -11.60 1.14
N GLU A 281 19.22 -11.22 0.93
CA GLU A 281 20.35 -12.14 0.98
C GLU A 281 20.52 -12.78 2.37
N ALA A 282 20.37 -12.00 3.45
CA ALA A 282 20.47 -12.54 4.81
C ALA A 282 19.32 -13.51 5.15
N VAL A 283 18.09 -13.14 4.82
CA VAL A 283 16.89 -13.99 5.01
C VAL A 283 17.04 -15.30 4.22
N ARG A 284 17.53 -15.24 2.98
CA ARG A 284 17.71 -16.44 2.15
C ARG A 284 18.88 -17.33 2.56
N LYS A 285 19.87 -16.81 3.28
CA LYS A 285 20.90 -17.65 3.95
C LYS A 285 20.30 -18.54 5.03
N ARG A 286 19.21 -18.09 5.70
CA ARG A 286 18.47 -18.90 6.67
C ARG A 286 17.65 -19.98 5.97
N ASN A 287 16.96 -19.61 4.90
CA ASN A 287 16.24 -20.54 4.05
C ASN A 287 16.08 -19.94 2.65
N SER A 288 16.63 -20.61 1.64
CA SER A 288 16.63 -20.13 0.24
C SER A 288 15.23 -19.86 -0.35
N LYS A 289 14.17 -20.43 0.25
CA LYS A 289 12.78 -20.22 -0.17
C LYS A 289 12.09 -19.04 0.53
N TYR A 290 12.71 -18.45 1.55
CA TYR A 290 12.11 -17.33 2.27
C TYR A 290 12.03 -16.08 1.40
N THR A 291 10.96 -15.32 1.61
CA THR A 291 10.74 -14.01 1.02
C THR A 291 10.82 -12.91 2.07
N VAL A 292 10.95 -11.67 1.61
CA VAL A 292 10.89 -10.49 2.46
C VAL A 292 9.74 -9.65 1.96
N PHE A 293 8.90 -9.16 2.87
CA PHE A 293 7.95 -8.12 2.54
C PHE A 293 8.34 -6.78 3.15
N ALA A 294 8.06 -5.71 2.42
CA ALA A 294 8.09 -4.35 2.92
C ALA A 294 6.69 -3.74 2.82
N LYS A 295 6.27 -3.04 3.88
CA LYS A 295 4.95 -2.44 3.99
C LYS A 295 5.04 -0.93 4.19
N HIS A 296 4.23 -0.19 3.43
CA HIS A 296 3.99 1.24 3.57
C HIS A 296 2.79 1.67 2.70
N TRP A 297 2.23 2.86 2.92
CA TRP A 297 1.19 3.45 2.07
C TRP A 297 1.75 4.23 0.86
N GLU A 298 3.07 4.42 0.78
CA GLU A 298 3.74 5.24 -0.23
C GLU A 298 4.83 4.45 -0.96
N THR A 299 4.79 4.49 -2.30
CA THR A 299 5.73 3.73 -3.14
C THR A 299 7.17 4.25 -3.04
N SER A 300 7.37 5.51 -2.64
CA SER A 300 8.67 6.11 -2.36
C SER A 300 9.43 5.46 -1.19
N TYR A 301 8.74 4.69 -0.35
CA TYR A 301 9.33 3.97 0.78
C TYR A 301 9.76 2.55 0.42
N MET A 302 9.36 2.07 -0.75
CA MET A 302 9.82 0.79 -1.29
C MET A 302 11.16 0.99 -2.02
N PRO A 303 11.96 -0.08 -2.18
CA PRO A 303 13.22 -0.02 -2.93
C PRO A 303 12.97 0.51 -4.35
N PRO A 304 13.70 1.55 -4.80
CA PRO A 304 13.46 2.16 -6.11
C PRO A 304 13.47 1.15 -7.26
N THR A 305 14.43 0.23 -7.29
CA THR A 305 14.62 -0.72 -8.41
C THR A 305 14.81 -2.17 -8.00
N TYR A 306 15.19 -2.45 -6.75
CA TYR A 306 15.38 -3.81 -6.27
C TYR A 306 14.03 -4.53 -6.13
N ARG A 307 13.95 -5.75 -6.66
CA ARG A 307 12.69 -6.52 -6.72
C ARG A 307 12.82 -7.91 -6.17
N ASP A 308 13.73 -8.72 -6.71
CA ASP A 308 14.13 -10.07 -6.28
C ASP A 308 13.07 -10.89 -5.48
N GLY A 309 11.84 -10.98 -6.00
CA GLY A 309 10.74 -11.72 -5.36
C GLY A 309 10.27 -11.18 -4.00
N MET A 310 10.60 -9.94 -3.65
CA MET A 310 10.02 -9.23 -2.51
C MET A 310 8.52 -9.06 -2.69
N VAL A 311 7.79 -9.05 -1.57
CA VAL A 311 6.36 -8.77 -1.51
C VAL A 311 6.17 -7.31 -1.07
N PHE A 312 5.35 -6.54 -1.80
CA PHE A 312 5.09 -5.14 -1.46
C PHE A 312 3.68 -4.94 -0.95
N VAL A 313 3.58 -4.57 0.31
CA VAL A 313 2.30 -4.45 1.03
C VAL A 313 1.89 -2.99 1.08
N ASN A 314 0.72 -2.69 0.53
CA ASN A 314 0.08 -1.39 0.72
C ASN A 314 -0.85 -1.45 1.94
N ASP A 315 -0.69 -0.53 2.88
CA ASP A 315 -1.48 -0.45 4.11
C ASP A 315 -2.18 0.89 4.30
N SER A 316 -2.44 1.60 3.19
CA SER A 316 -3.20 2.85 3.17
C SER A 316 -4.58 2.72 3.80
N GLN A 317 -5.01 3.81 4.44
CA GLN A 317 -6.33 3.95 5.05
C GLN A 317 -6.84 5.40 4.95
N GLY A 318 -8.12 5.62 5.23
CA GLY A 318 -8.70 6.96 5.29
C GLY A 318 -9.14 7.49 3.93
N PHE A 319 -9.88 6.66 3.19
CA PHE A 319 -10.44 6.98 1.87
C PHE A 319 -11.74 7.79 1.93
N GLY A 320 -12.26 8.07 3.14
CA GLY A 320 -13.40 8.97 3.35
C GLY A 320 -14.71 8.43 2.75
N GLY A 321 -14.90 7.11 2.77
CA GLY A 321 -16.08 6.47 2.18
C GLY A 321 -16.03 6.30 0.66
N ASN A 322 -14.92 6.65 0.01
CA ASN A 322 -14.81 6.59 -1.44
C ASN A 322 -14.08 5.32 -1.90
N LEU A 323 -14.85 4.31 -2.32
CA LEU A 323 -14.30 3.06 -2.86
C LEU A 323 -13.51 3.27 -4.16
N ASN A 324 -13.91 4.22 -5.02
CA ASN A 324 -13.18 4.50 -6.26
C ASN A 324 -11.78 5.02 -5.93
N ARG A 325 -11.65 5.94 -4.97
CA ARG A 325 -10.34 6.43 -4.52
C ARG A 325 -9.46 5.31 -3.97
N MET A 326 -10.02 4.42 -3.14
CA MET A 326 -9.32 3.25 -2.60
C MET A 326 -8.81 2.33 -3.71
N THR A 327 -9.70 1.97 -4.65
CA THR A 327 -9.35 1.07 -5.75
C THR A 327 -8.41 1.70 -6.77
N GLU A 328 -8.47 3.02 -7.00
CA GLU A 328 -7.52 3.75 -7.85
C GLU A 328 -6.10 3.72 -7.27
N GLU A 329 -5.96 3.92 -5.95
CA GLU A 329 -4.67 3.89 -5.28
C GLU A 329 -4.06 2.48 -5.28
N PHE A 330 -4.85 1.46 -4.95
CA PHE A 330 -4.40 0.07 -4.98
C PHE A 330 -4.07 -0.42 -6.40
N GLN A 331 -4.76 0.10 -7.43
CA GLN A 331 -4.37 -0.12 -8.83
C GLN A 331 -3.02 0.50 -9.17
N GLU A 332 -2.74 1.71 -8.69
CA GLU A 332 -1.45 2.35 -8.89
C GLU A 332 -0.33 1.59 -8.19
N TRP A 333 -0.57 1.06 -7.00
CA TRP A 333 0.36 0.17 -6.31
C TRP A 333 0.66 -1.09 -7.13
N ALA A 334 -0.38 -1.78 -7.62
CA ALA A 334 -0.22 -2.95 -8.49
C ALA A 334 0.55 -2.62 -9.79
N ARG A 335 0.26 -1.46 -10.40
CA ARG A 335 0.95 -0.95 -11.59
C ARG A 335 2.41 -0.61 -11.35
N THR A 336 2.74 -0.13 -10.16
CA THR A 336 4.12 0.22 -9.77
C THR A 336 4.98 -1.03 -9.61
N PHE A 337 4.39 -2.14 -9.16
CA PHE A 337 5.10 -3.39 -8.88
C PHE A 337 4.57 -4.58 -9.69
N PRO A 338 4.55 -4.52 -11.04
CA PRO A 338 3.82 -5.48 -11.87
C PRO A 338 4.37 -6.92 -11.82
N ASN A 339 5.65 -7.07 -11.44
CA ASN A 339 6.38 -8.34 -11.43
C ASN A 339 6.65 -8.88 -10.02
N ASN A 340 6.14 -8.22 -9.00
CA ASN A 340 6.30 -8.63 -7.60
C ASN A 340 4.93 -8.90 -7.01
N PRO A 341 4.79 -9.86 -6.09
CA PRO A 341 3.55 -10.00 -5.36
C PRO A 341 3.20 -8.71 -4.61
N VAL A 342 1.96 -8.27 -4.74
CA VAL A 342 1.44 -7.12 -4.01
C VAL A 342 0.34 -7.58 -3.06
N VAL A 343 0.32 -7.00 -1.87
CA VAL A 343 -0.67 -7.32 -0.86
C VAL A 343 -1.38 -6.05 -0.42
N PHE A 344 -2.69 -6.10 -0.33
CA PHE A 344 -3.50 -5.00 0.19
C PHE A 344 -3.90 -5.35 1.62
N GLN A 345 -3.36 -4.60 2.58
CA GLN A 345 -3.77 -4.67 3.96
C GLN A 345 -4.98 -3.74 4.16
N ILE A 346 -6.15 -4.31 4.41
CA ILE A 346 -7.43 -3.60 4.37
C ILE A 346 -8.26 -3.84 5.63
N GLY A 347 -9.39 -3.13 5.75
CA GLY A 347 -10.34 -3.32 6.85
C GLY A 347 -10.19 -2.33 8.00
N TYR A 348 -9.35 -1.31 7.86
CA TYR A 348 -9.17 -0.27 8.88
C TYR A 348 -10.48 0.39 9.30
N ASN A 349 -10.57 0.77 10.57
CA ASN A 349 -11.75 1.46 11.11
C ASN A 349 -12.03 2.78 10.39
N ALA A 350 -10.98 3.47 9.92
CA ALA A 350 -11.10 4.70 9.11
C ALA A 350 -11.94 4.51 7.83
N ASP A 351 -11.99 3.28 7.31
CA ASP A 351 -12.69 2.91 6.09
C ASP A 351 -13.91 2.03 6.33
N LYS A 352 -14.38 1.93 7.59
CA LYS A 352 -15.52 1.09 7.97
C LYS A 352 -16.78 1.39 7.17
N VAL A 353 -16.99 2.64 6.77
CA VAL A 353 -18.09 3.06 5.89
C VAL A 353 -18.05 2.43 4.48
N ILE A 354 -16.87 1.98 4.03
CA ILE A 354 -16.69 1.30 2.74
C ILE A 354 -16.99 -0.18 2.89
N TRP A 355 -16.44 -0.83 3.91
CA TRP A 355 -16.39 -2.29 3.96
C TRP A 355 -17.42 -2.96 4.89
N ASN A 356 -18.00 -2.27 5.88
CA ASN A 356 -18.77 -2.92 6.96
C ASN A 356 -19.92 -3.82 6.51
N LYS A 357 -20.65 -3.45 5.45
CA LYS A 357 -21.81 -4.22 4.98
C LYS A 357 -21.42 -5.37 4.07
N LYS A 358 -20.25 -5.31 3.44
CA LYS A 358 -19.87 -6.20 2.35
C LYS A 358 -18.35 -6.42 2.28
N PRO A 359 -17.70 -6.90 3.36
CA PRO A 359 -16.24 -6.97 3.43
C PRO A 359 -15.64 -7.82 2.28
N ILE A 360 -16.30 -8.92 1.90
CA ILE A 360 -15.86 -9.80 0.81
C ILE A 360 -16.05 -9.18 -0.57
N GLU A 361 -17.18 -8.51 -0.83
CA GLU A 361 -17.43 -7.84 -2.12
C GLU A 361 -16.38 -6.74 -2.36
N ILE A 362 -16.05 -5.96 -1.32
CA ILE A 362 -15.01 -4.93 -1.39
C ILE A 362 -13.63 -5.55 -1.64
N SER A 363 -13.30 -6.62 -0.92
CA SER A 363 -12.03 -7.33 -1.11
C SER A 363 -11.85 -7.85 -2.54
N LYS A 364 -12.90 -8.45 -3.11
CA LYS A 364 -12.91 -8.91 -4.51
C LYS A 364 -12.80 -7.74 -5.49
N THR A 365 -13.54 -6.66 -5.25
CA THR A 365 -13.47 -5.44 -6.08
C THR A 365 -12.06 -4.85 -6.13
N ILE A 366 -11.36 -4.83 -4.99
CA ILE A 366 -9.96 -4.39 -4.91
C ILE A 366 -9.06 -5.31 -5.74
N ALA A 367 -9.15 -6.62 -5.51
CA ALA A 367 -8.33 -7.60 -6.21
C ALA A 367 -8.56 -7.56 -7.72
N ASP A 368 -9.80 -7.53 -8.18
CA ASP A 368 -10.17 -7.48 -9.60
C ASP A 368 -9.61 -6.23 -10.30
N ASN A 369 -9.63 -5.08 -9.61
CA ASN A 369 -9.08 -3.85 -10.15
C ASN A 369 -7.54 -3.89 -10.21
N ALA A 370 -6.88 -4.32 -9.14
CA ALA A 370 -5.44 -4.49 -9.10
C ALA A 370 -4.92 -5.50 -10.14
N SER A 371 -5.72 -6.53 -10.43
CA SER A 371 -5.34 -7.62 -11.33
C SER A 371 -5.25 -7.25 -12.80
N LYS A 372 -5.70 -6.05 -13.15
CA LYS A 372 -5.43 -5.45 -14.46
C LYS A 372 -3.94 -5.16 -14.67
N TYR A 373 -3.16 -5.09 -13.59
CA TYR A 373 -1.75 -4.68 -13.61
C TYR A 373 -0.81 -5.68 -12.93
N ASN A 374 -1.32 -6.59 -12.11
CA ASN A 374 -0.51 -7.55 -11.38
C ASN A 374 -1.27 -8.87 -11.13
N ASN A 375 -0.67 -10.01 -11.47
CA ASN A 375 -1.32 -11.31 -11.35
C ASN A 375 -1.07 -12.02 -10.01
N ASN A 376 -0.37 -11.39 -9.06
CA ASN A 376 0.01 -11.96 -7.77
C ASN A 376 -0.51 -11.05 -6.65
N ILE A 377 -1.78 -11.23 -6.28
CA ILE A 377 -2.46 -10.39 -5.29
C ILE A 377 -2.62 -11.14 -3.96
N GLY A 378 -2.40 -10.45 -2.85
CA GLY A 378 -2.85 -10.87 -1.53
C GLY A 378 -3.84 -9.89 -0.91
N ILE A 379 -4.78 -10.42 -0.11
CA ILE A 379 -5.73 -9.64 0.69
C ILE A 379 -5.53 -10.00 2.15
N ILE A 380 -5.03 -9.05 2.95
CA ILE A 380 -4.76 -9.25 4.37
C ILE A 380 -5.66 -8.31 5.17
N TRP A 381 -6.54 -8.85 5.98
CA TRP A 381 -7.42 -8.04 6.82
C TRP A 381 -6.70 -7.58 8.09
N VAL A 382 -6.92 -6.35 8.54
CA VAL A 382 -6.35 -5.86 9.81
C VAL A 382 -7.06 -6.46 11.02
N ASP A 383 -6.29 -6.89 12.01
CA ASP A 383 -6.78 -7.43 13.28
C ASP A 383 -7.69 -6.49 14.08
N PHE A 384 -7.50 -5.17 14.00
CA PHE A 384 -8.27 -4.18 14.78
C PHE A 384 -9.79 -4.27 14.60
N THR A 385 -10.25 -4.69 13.43
CA THR A 385 -11.68 -4.78 13.06
C THR A 385 -12.09 -6.19 12.67
N MET A 386 -11.24 -7.18 13.01
CA MET A 386 -11.42 -8.57 12.62
C MET A 386 -12.77 -9.13 13.04
N LYS A 387 -13.19 -8.86 14.27
CA LYS A 387 -14.48 -9.35 14.79
C LYS A 387 -15.63 -8.85 13.92
N ASP A 388 -15.69 -7.54 13.68
CA ASP A 388 -16.73 -6.93 12.85
C ASP A 388 -16.74 -7.51 11.44
N ALA A 389 -15.55 -7.72 10.86
CA ALA A 389 -15.43 -8.26 9.52
C ALA A 389 -15.94 -9.71 9.46
N LEU A 390 -15.49 -10.57 10.38
CA LEU A 390 -15.91 -11.97 10.45
C LEU A 390 -17.41 -12.12 10.70
N GLU A 391 -18.06 -11.22 11.43
CA GLU A 391 -19.53 -11.23 11.61
C GLU A 391 -20.29 -10.93 10.31
N ASN A 392 -19.64 -10.28 9.34
CA ASN A 392 -20.21 -9.89 8.04
C ASN A 392 -19.61 -10.65 6.84
N MET A 393 -18.80 -11.70 7.09
CA MET A 393 -18.20 -12.59 6.08
C MET A 393 -18.92 -13.92 5.94
#